data_AF-A0A917XXJ1-F1
#
_entry.id   AF-A0A917XXJ1-F1
#
_cell.length_a   1.000
_cell.length_b   1.000
_cell.length_c   1.000
_cell.angle_alpha   90.00
_cell.angle_beta   90.00
_cell.angle_gamma   90.00
#
_symmetry.space_group_name_H-M   'P 1'
#
loop_
_entity.id
_entity.type
_entity.pdbx_description
1 polymer ?
#
loop_
_entity_poly.entity_id
_entity_poly.type
_entity_poly.pdbx_seq_one_letter_code
_entity_poly.pdbx_strand_id
1 'polypeptide(L)'
;MRRDEWLLIIGLVVFIVAIPFVLHFFLDQKIPIPGLPSDPSEDEEETNGNGDDKDEEKQYYWGVDSASYTDEELFQCVAGQFGKPEVWGRYLGDRDGVSVGLDAAEIDFLHENNIQILVIYNHVNDARGYEQGVTHANQAIQFAENVGVPEGVAIFGDIEPDYPVDQAFIEGWYNTLTASDYAPGIYGVFNEDSDLMLAFEALDADIQKGTIVWTAYPQQEITTAENAPEFNPKGPEAAPVLGWQYAIEAEACAIDTNLFSEEILEYLW
;
A
#
# COMPACT_ATOMS: atom_id res chain seq x y z
N MET A 1 25.48 -2.64 45.88
CA MET A 1 24.28 -2.99 45.11
C MET A 1 24.10 -4.49 45.25
N ARG A 2 22.96 -4.95 45.78
CA ARG A 2 22.77 -6.35 46.22
C ARG A 2 22.50 -7.25 45.01
N ARG A 3 23.19 -8.40 45.00
CA ARG A 3 22.89 -9.61 44.24
C ARG A 3 21.46 -10.10 44.59
N ASP A 4 20.86 -10.86 43.67
CA ASP A 4 20.12 -12.13 43.89
C ASP A 4 19.03 -12.28 42.79
N GLU A 5 19.28 -13.04 41.71
CA GLU A 5 18.70 -14.37 41.38
C GLU A 5 17.66 -14.27 40.23
N TRP A 6 17.97 -14.60 38.97
CA TRP A 6 18.09 -15.92 38.33
C TRP A 6 16.77 -16.73 38.23
N LEU A 7 16.32 -16.88 36.97
CA LEU A 7 15.66 -18.04 36.33
C LEU A 7 14.40 -18.68 36.93
N LEU A 8 13.33 -18.69 36.13
CA LEU A 8 12.43 -19.85 36.01
C LEU A 8 12.11 -20.08 34.52
N ILE A 9 12.64 -21.18 33.99
CA ILE A 9 12.30 -21.81 32.70
C ILE A 9 11.44 -23.06 33.03
N ILE A 10 10.68 -23.53 32.03
CA ILE A 10 10.06 -24.87 31.87
C ILE A 10 8.63 -24.94 32.45
N GLY A 11 7.58 -25.34 31.76
CA GLY A 11 7.39 -25.87 30.40
C GLY A 11 6.03 -26.59 30.33
N LEU A 12 5.53 -26.91 29.13
CA LEU A 12 4.70 -28.11 28.92
C LEU A 12 4.64 -28.50 27.43
N VAL A 13 4.93 -29.76 27.17
CA VAL A 13 4.94 -30.43 25.86
C VAL A 13 3.88 -31.55 25.91
N VAL A 14 2.99 -31.56 24.91
CA VAL A 14 2.31 -32.70 24.23
C VAL A 14 1.30 -33.57 25.00
N PHE A 15 0.10 -33.79 24.41
CA PHE A 15 -0.63 -35.07 24.21
C PHE A 15 -1.72 -34.83 23.12
N ILE A 16 -1.66 -35.33 21.88
CA ILE A 16 -1.89 -36.71 21.33
C ILE A 16 -3.34 -36.97 20.82
N VAL A 17 -3.45 -37.15 19.49
CA VAL A 17 -4.21 -38.18 18.71
C VAL A 17 -5.75 -38.12 18.55
N ALA A 18 -6.17 -37.71 17.33
CA ALA A 18 -6.89 -38.44 16.26
C ALA A 18 -8.32 -39.07 16.41
N ILE A 19 -9.13 -38.87 15.34
CA ILE A 19 -10.12 -39.77 14.65
C ILE A 19 -11.61 -39.74 15.13
N PRO A 20 -12.67 -39.89 14.26
CA PRO A 20 -12.88 -39.49 12.84
C PRO A 20 -14.35 -39.12 12.43
N PHE A 21 -14.56 -38.79 11.14
CA PHE A 21 -15.73 -39.06 10.26
C PHE A 21 -17.03 -39.63 10.88
N VAL A 22 -18.14 -38.87 10.85
CA VAL A 22 -19.49 -39.34 10.45
C VAL A 22 -20.35 -38.14 10.00
N LEU A 23 -20.62 -38.00 8.70
CA LEU A 23 -21.96 -37.84 8.10
C LEU A 23 -21.81 -37.52 6.60
N HIS A 24 -21.43 -38.53 5.82
CA HIS A 24 -21.64 -38.53 4.38
C HIS A 24 -22.66 -39.63 4.08
N PHE A 25 -23.94 -39.36 4.37
CA PHE A 25 -25.07 -40.19 3.95
C PHE A 25 -26.33 -39.35 4.11
N PHE A 26 -27.22 -39.43 3.13
CA PHE A 26 -28.52 -38.73 2.99
C PHE A 26 -28.49 -37.38 2.27
N LEU A 27 -28.29 -37.42 0.95
CA LEU A 27 -29.09 -36.64 -0.01
C LEU A 27 -28.87 -37.18 -1.43
N ASP A 28 -29.21 -38.45 -1.66
CA ASP A 28 -29.55 -38.88 -3.02
C ASP A 28 -30.56 -40.03 -3.00
N GLN A 29 -31.85 -39.68 -3.00
CA GLN A 29 -32.92 -40.58 -3.40
C GLN A 29 -33.98 -39.79 -4.20
N LYS A 30 -33.81 -39.78 -5.53
CA LYS A 30 -34.90 -39.45 -6.46
C LYS A 30 -35.87 -40.63 -6.53
N ILE A 31 -37.12 -40.39 -6.10
CA ILE A 31 -38.23 -41.33 -6.28
C ILE A 31 -38.79 -41.14 -7.71
N PRO A 32 -38.93 -42.19 -8.54
CA PRO A 32 -39.44 -42.05 -9.90
C PRO A 32 -40.98 -42.03 -9.94
N ILE A 33 -41.55 -41.08 -10.68
CA ILE A 33 -42.97 -41.02 -11.06
C ILE A 33 -43.12 -41.66 -12.46
N PRO A 34 -44.00 -42.65 -12.67
CA PRO A 34 -44.18 -43.27 -13.99
C PRO A 34 -45.27 -42.56 -14.81
N GLY A 35 -44.92 -42.05 -16.00
CA GLY A 35 -45.91 -41.65 -17.01
C GLY A 35 -45.44 -40.65 -18.08
N LEU A 36 -45.16 -41.19 -19.29
CA LEU A 36 -45.20 -40.55 -20.62
C LEU A 36 -43.95 -39.78 -21.15
N PRO A 37 -43.75 -39.74 -22.50
CA PRO A 37 -42.49 -40.14 -23.12
C PRO A 37 -41.88 -39.14 -24.15
N SER A 38 -40.70 -39.57 -24.64
CA SER A 38 -40.01 -39.30 -25.92
C SER A 38 -39.33 -37.94 -26.18
N ASP A 39 -38.01 -38.03 -26.12
CA ASP A 39 -36.92 -37.40 -26.91
C ASP A 39 -37.28 -37.00 -28.36
N PRO A 40 -36.61 -36.00 -28.98
CA PRO A 40 -35.33 -36.29 -29.64
C PRO A 40 -34.23 -35.19 -29.57
N SER A 41 -33.01 -35.68 -29.39
CA SER A 41 -31.74 -35.32 -30.05
C SER A 41 -31.21 -33.88 -30.01
N GLU A 42 -29.98 -33.71 -29.53
CA GLU A 42 -28.85 -33.15 -30.28
C GLU A 42 -27.53 -33.28 -29.48
N ASP A 43 -26.61 -34.06 -30.05
CA ASP A 43 -25.14 -33.98 -30.02
C ASP A 43 -24.40 -33.59 -28.71
N GLU A 44 -23.94 -34.61 -27.98
CA GLU A 44 -22.85 -34.47 -26.99
C GLU A 44 -21.50 -34.65 -27.70
N GLU A 45 -20.81 -33.54 -27.99
CA GLU A 45 -19.34 -33.54 -28.07
C GLU A 45 -18.78 -33.35 -26.66
N GLU A 46 -17.94 -34.30 -26.24
CA GLU A 46 -17.13 -34.20 -25.04
C GLU A 46 -16.17 -33.00 -25.12
N THR A 47 -16.19 -32.15 -24.10
CA THR A 47 -14.98 -31.46 -23.66
C THR A 47 -14.89 -31.53 -22.14
N ASN A 48 -13.99 -32.40 -21.68
CA ASN A 48 -13.46 -32.41 -20.31
C ASN A 48 -12.77 -31.05 -20.03
N GLY A 49 -13.49 -30.15 -19.37
CA GLY A 49 -12.91 -28.95 -18.77
C GLY A 49 -12.30 -29.27 -17.42
N ASN A 50 -11.00 -29.57 -17.40
CA ASN A 50 -10.20 -29.52 -16.18
C ASN A 50 -10.02 -28.04 -15.82
N GLY A 51 -10.91 -27.51 -14.97
CA GLY A 51 -10.79 -26.18 -14.39
C GLY A 51 -9.64 -26.17 -13.38
N ASP A 52 -8.43 -25.94 -13.87
CA ASP A 52 -7.35 -25.39 -13.06
C ASP A 52 -7.73 -23.90 -12.83
N ASP A 53 -8.45 -23.62 -11.75
CA ASP A 53 -8.43 -22.29 -11.14
C ASP A 53 -7.02 -22.09 -10.59
N LYS A 54 -6.12 -21.64 -11.46
CA LYS A 54 -4.87 -21.03 -11.02
C LYS A 54 -5.26 -19.65 -10.55
N ASP A 55 -5.31 -19.48 -9.23
CA ASP A 55 -5.20 -18.17 -8.62
C ASP A 55 -4.00 -17.47 -9.29
N GLU A 56 -4.26 -16.45 -10.11
CA GLU A 56 -3.20 -15.62 -10.67
C GLU A 56 -2.48 -14.99 -9.47
N GLU A 57 -1.21 -15.37 -9.26
CA GLU A 57 -0.38 -14.75 -8.23
C GLU A 57 -0.36 -13.25 -8.50
N LYS A 58 -0.99 -12.47 -7.61
CA LYS A 58 -0.97 -11.01 -7.70
C LYS A 58 0.47 -10.55 -7.69
N GLN A 59 0.87 -9.81 -8.72
CA GLN A 59 2.20 -9.23 -8.81
C GLN A 59 2.27 -7.99 -7.91
N TYR A 60 3.31 -7.93 -7.08
CA TYR A 60 3.64 -6.78 -6.26
C TYR A 60 5.04 -6.30 -6.57
N TYR A 61 5.24 -4.99 -6.41
CA TYR A 61 6.48 -4.31 -6.73
C TYR A 61 7.16 -3.89 -5.44
N TRP A 62 8.44 -4.23 -5.30
CA TRP A 62 9.20 -3.84 -4.13
C TRP A 62 9.86 -2.48 -4.36
N GLY A 63 9.76 -1.61 -3.36
CA GLY A 63 10.31 -0.28 -3.45
C GLY A 63 10.80 0.22 -2.10
N VAL A 64 11.35 1.42 -2.13
CA VAL A 64 11.86 2.12 -0.96
C VAL A 64 11.35 3.56 -0.97
N ASP A 65 11.47 4.25 0.14
CA ASP A 65 11.41 5.71 0.16
C ASP A 65 12.54 6.25 1.04
N SER A 66 12.93 7.51 0.80
CA SER A 66 14.02 8.13 1.54
C SER A 66 13.83 9.61 1.72
N ALA A 67 14.07 10.09 2.94
CA ALA A 67 14.14 11.51 3.27
C ALA A 67 15.37 12.20 2.65
N SER A 68 16.49 11.48 2.54
CA SER A 68 17.71 11.96 1.89
C SER A 68 17.63 11.88 0.38
N TYR A 69 18.47 12.69 -0.27
CA TYR A 69 18.70 12.65 -1.72
C TYR A 69 19.19 11.27 -2.17
N THR A 70 18.68 10.81 -3.31
CA THR A 70 19.02 9.53 -3.94
C THR A 70 20.15 9.73 -4.92
N ASP A 71 21.38 9.70 -4.40
CA ASP A 71 22.57 9.64 -5.23
C ASP A 71 22.98 8.18 -5.53
N GLU A 72 24.04 8.05 -6.32
CA GLU A 72 24.64 6.76 -6.65
C GLU A 72 25.06 5.97 -5.39
N GLU A 73 25.50 6.65 -4.33
CA GLU A 73 25.95 5.97 -3.10
C GLU A 73 24.77 5.31 -2.39
N LEU A 74 23.68 6.05 -2.19
CA LEU A 74 22.46 5.49 -1.58
C LEU A 74 21.85 4.40 -2.47
N PHE A 75 21.76 4.63 -3.78
CA PHE A 75 21.23 3.65 -4.72
C PHE A 75 22.03 2.33 -4.69
N GLN A 76 23.37 2.39 -4.74
CA GLN A 76 24.21 1.20 -4.67
C GLN A 76 24.16 0.52 -3.29
N CYS A 77 24.00 1.28 -2.21
CA CYS A 77 23.75 0.73 -0.88
C CYS A 77 22.48 -0.13 -0.90
N VAL A 78 21.37 0.42 -1.39
CA VAL A 78 20.09 -0.29 -1.44
C VAL A 78 20.18 -1.52 -2.35
N ALA A 79 20.69 -1.35 -3.57
CA ALA A 79 20.85 -2.45 -4.52
C ALA A 79 21.74 -3.59 -3.99
N GLY A 80 22.79 -3.26 -3.24
CA GLY A 80 23.74 -4.23 -2.70
C GLY A 80 23.30 -4.90 -1.39
N GLN A 81 22.51 -4.22 -0.55
CA GLN A 81 22.09 -4.74 0.77
C GLN A 81 20.67 -5.33 0.75
N PHE A 82 19.77 -4.76 -0.03
CA PHE A 82 18.34 -5.09 0.00
C PHE A 82 17.82 -5.65 -1.32
N GLY A 83 18.37 -5.18 -2.45
CA GLY A 83 17.88 -5.50 -3.79
C GLY A 83 17.57 -4.23 -4.55
N LYS A 84 17.44 -4.35 -5.89
CA LYS A 84 17.15 -3.19 -6.74
C LYS A 84 15.67 -2.80 -6.56
N PRO A 85 15.35 -1.57 -6.15
CA PRO A 85 13.96 -1.11 -6.05
C PRO A 85 13.37 -0.85 -7.43
N GLU A 86 12.07 -1.10 -7.56
CA GLU A 86 11.26 -0.77 -8.74
C GLU A 86 10.57 0.59 -8.57
N VAL A 87 10.28 0.97 -7.32
CA VAL A 87 9.67 2.24 -6.93
C VAL A 87 10.54 2.93 -5.88
N TRP A 88 10.69 4.26 -5.99
CA TRP A 88 11.34 5.09 -4.99
C TRP A 88 10.47 6.28 -4.59
N GLY A 89 10.05 6.34 -3.34
CA GLY A 89 9.29 7.47 -2.78
C GLY A 89 10.19 8.66 -2.50
N ARG A 90 9.86 9.81 -3.07
CA ARG A 90 10.66 11.04 -3.00
C ARG A 90 9.82 12.30 -2.82
N TYR A 91 10.39 13.26 -2.09
CA TYR A 91 9.69 14.47 -1.66
C TYR A 91 9.73 15.56 -2.73
N LEU A 92 8.63 16.29 -2.91
CA LEU A 92 8.53 17.38 -3.88
C LEU A 92 9.33 18.65 -3.50
N GLY A 93 9.66 18.83 -2.23
CA GLY A 93 10.29 20.05 -1.74
C GLY A 93 11.18 19.80 -0.53
N ASP A 94 12.12 20.72 -0.31
CA ASP A 94 12.98 20.72 0.86
C ASP A 94 12.17 21.07 2.12
N ARG A 95 12.32 20.25 3.16
CA ARG A 95 11.85 20.56 4.51
C ARG A 95 13.04 20.49 5.45
N ASP A 96 13.49 21.65 5.93
CA ASP A 96 14.70 21.80 6.74
C ASP A 96 14.81 20.76 7.86
N GLY A 97 15.85 19.92 7.78
CA GLY A 97 16.13 18.87 8.77
C GLY A 97 15.18 17.67 8.74
N VAL A 98 14.29 17.59 7.76
CA VAL A 98 13.32 16.51 7.57
C VAL A 98 13.54 15.80 6.25
N SER A 99 13.51 16.50 5.11
CA SER A 99 13.63 15.89 3.78
C SER A 99 14.31 16.81 2.77
N VAL A 100 14.93 16.21 1.77
CA VAL A 100 15.46 16.89 0.57
C VAL A 100 14.48 16.68 -0.58
N GLY A 101 14.11 17.76 -1.25
CA GLY A 101 13.22 17.75 -2.41
C GLY A 101 13.89 17.23 -3.67
N LEU A 102 13.08 16.68 -4.58
CA LEU A 102 13.49 16.26 -5.91
C LEU A 102 14.08 17.43 -6.70
N ASP A 103 15.12 17.12 -7.47
CA ASP A 103 15.61 17.99 -8.54
C ASP A 103 15.78 17.21 -9.85
N ALA A 104 16.00 17.93 -10.94
CA ALA A 104 16.10 17.33 -12.27
C ALA A 104 17.20 16.26 -12.37
N ALA A 105 18.30 16.40 -11.62
CA ALA A 105 19.39 15.42 -11.67
C ALA A 105 19.01 14.12 -10.96
N GLU A 106 18.29 14.19 -9.84
CA GLU A 106 17.76 13.01 -9.15
C GLU A 106 16.71 12.30 -9.99
N ILE A 107 15.81 13.08 -10.61
CA ILE A 107 14.75 12.57 -11.49
C ILE A 107 15.35 11.81 -12.67
N ASP A 108 16.32 12.42 -13.38
CA ASP A 108 17.01 11.77 -14.50
C ASP A 108 17.71 10.49 -14.03
N PHE A 109 18.38 10.53 -12.88
CA PHE A 109 19.09 9.39 -12.30
C PHE A 109 18.15 8.21 -11.99
N LEU A 110 16.99 8.47 -11.38
CA LEU A 110 16.00 7.43 -11.05
C LEU A 110 15.43 6.79 -12.33
N HIS A 111 15.03 7.60 -13.31
CA HIS A 111 14.50 7.08 -14.58
C HIS A 111 15.54 6.33 -15.42
N GLU A 112 16.79 6.80 -15.49
CA GLU A 112 17.88 6.08 -16.16
C GLU A 112 18.11 4.69 -15.54
N ASN A 113 17.81 4.53 -14.26
CA ASN A 113 17.85 3.26 -13.55
C ASN A 113 16.55 2.45 -13.64
N ASN A 114 15.55 2.89 -14.41
CA ASN A 114 14.22 2.28 -14.55
C ASN A 114 13.49 2.16 -13.20
N ILE A 115 13.53 3.22 -12.41
CA ILE A 115 12.83 3.33 -11.14
C ILE A 115 11.67 4.30 -11.32
N GLN A 116 10.49 3.88 -10.87
CA GLN A 116 9.32 4.75 -10.82
C GLN A 116 9.37 5.62 -9.57
N ILE A 117 8.96 6.87 -9.68
CA ILE A 117 8.99 7.84 -8.59
C ILE A 117 7.59 7.93 -7.97
N LEU A 118 7.48 7.61 -6.68
CA LEU A 118 6.31 7.91 -5.88
C LEU A 118 6.47 9.32 -5.29
N VAL A 119 5.53 10.21 -5.59
CA VAL A 119 5.65 11.65 -5.30
C VAL A 119 5.03 12.00 -3.95
N ILE A 120 5.85 12.53 -3.03
CA ILE A 120 5.46 12.81 -1.64
C ILE A 120 5.44 14.32 -1.36
N TYR A 121 4.37 14.79 -0.74
CA TYR A 121 4.26 16.14 -0.19
C TYR A 121 4.17 16.08 1.34
N ASN A 122 5.20 16.57 2.02
CA ASN A 122 5.30 16.50 3.49
C ASN A 122 5.36 17.87 4.18
N HIS A 123 4.79 18.93 3.60
CA HIS A 123 4.77 20.24 4.28
C HIS A 123 3.54 20.41 5.21
N VAL A 124 2.79 19.33 5.44
CA VAL A 124 1.67 19.30 6.38
C VAL A 124 2.18 19.15 7.81
N ASN A 125 1.55 19.87 8.73
CA ASN A 125 1.75 19.73 10.19
C ASN A 125 0.45 19.93 10.99
N ASP A 126 -0.60 20.47 10.36
CA ASP A 126 -1.97 20.55 10.87
C ASP A 126 -2.93 20.29 9.72
N ALA A 127 -3.45 19.06 9.67
CA ALA A 127 -4.31 18.55 8.61
C ALA A 127 -5.80 18.74 8.94
N ARG A 128 -6.19 19.94 9.41
CA ARG A 128 -7.58 20.24 9.77
C ARG A 128 -8.17 21.40 8.99
N GLY A 129 -9.42 21.22 8.57
CA GLY A 129 -10.20 22.22 7.89
C GLY A 129 -10.01 22.22 6.37
N TYR A 130 -11.12 22.44 5.67
CA TYR A 130 -11.19 22.41 4.20
C TYR A 130 -10.20 23.37 3.52
N GLU A 131 -10.17 24.63 3.95
CA GLU A 131 -9.28 25.65 3.36
C GLU A 131 -7.79 25.32 3.56
N GLN A 132 -7.44 24.60 4.65
CA GLN A 132 -6.08 24.10 4.83
C GLN A 132 -5.75 22.99 3.83
N GLY A 133 -6.68 22.03 3.63
CA GLY A 133 -6.54 21.00 2.60
C GLY A 133 -6.33 21.61 1.21
N VAL A 134 -7.12 22.61 0.86
CA VAL A 134 -6.97 23.39 -0.40
C VAL A 134 -5.61 24.08 -0.47
N THR A 135 -5.16 24.71 0.61
CA THR A 135 -3.87 25.44 0.65
C THR A 135 -2.70 24.49 0.43
N HIS A 136 -2.69 23.36 1.13
CA HIS A 136 -1.63 22.35 1.01
C HIS A 136 -1.64 21.68 -0.37
N ALA A 137 -2.81 21.35 -0.92
CA ALA A 137 -2.92 20.79 -2.26
C ALA A 137 -2.40 21.75 -3.33
N ASN A 138 -2.75 23.04 -3.29
CA ASN A 138 -2.22 24.03 -4.22
C ASN A 138 -0.70 24.19 -4.12
N GLN A 139 -0.13 24.12 -2.91
CA GLN A 139 1.31 24.14 -2.74
C GLN A 139 1.98 22.89 -3.32
N ALA A 140 1.37 21.73 -3.12
CA ALA A 140 1.87 20.46 -3.66
C ALA A 140 1.85 20.46 -5.20
N ILE A 141 0.74 20.92 -5.80
CA ILE A 141 0.60 21.14 -7.26
C ILE A 141 1.72 22.06 -7.76
N GLN A 142 1.96 23.19 -7.10
CA GLN A 142 3.02 24.12 -7.50
C GLN A 142 4.40 23.46 -7.45
N PHE A 143 4.70 22.66 -6.44
CA PHE A 143 5.98 21.95 -6.37
C PHE A 143 6.10 20.88 -7.46
N ALA A 144 5.04 20.11 -7.71
CA ALA A 144 4.98 19.12 -8.76
C ALA A 144 5.21 19.74 -10.16
N GLU A 145 4.56 20.86 -10.45
CA GLU A 145 4.75 21.61 -11.70
C GLU A 145 6.19 22.13 -11.86
N ASN A 146 6.81 22.59 -10.77
CA ASN A 146 8.17 23.14 -10.81
C ASN A 146 9.23 22.09 -11.16
N VAL A 147 9.04 20.84 -10.73
CA VAL A 147 9.96 19.72 -11.02
C VAL A 147 9.52 18.93 -12.25
N GLY A 148 8.34 19.19 -12.80
CA GLY A 148 7.85 18.60 -14.05
C GLY A 148 7.20 17.23 -13.88
N VAL A 149 6.52 16.99 -12.74
CA VAL A 149 5.71 15.78 -12.55
C VAL A 149 4.66 15.67 -13.68
N PRO A 150 4.53 14.51 -14.33
CA PRO A 150 3.54 14.32 -15.40
C PRO A 150 2.08 14.38 -14.92
N GLU A 151 1.18 14.70 -15.84
CA GLU A 151 -0.28 14.57 -15.64
C GLU A 151 -0.64 13.12 -15.29
N GLY A 152 -1.61 12.93 -14.40
CA GLY A 152 -2.09 11.62 -13.93
C GLY A 152 -1.34 11.04 -12.73
N VAL A 153 -0.11 11.51 -12.45
CA VAL A 153 0.67 11.05 -11.29
C VAL A 153 -0.02 11.47 -9.99
N ALA A 154 -0.06 10.58 -9.01
CA ALA A 154 -0.60 10.87 -7.70
C ALA A 154 0.40 11.66 -6.85
N ILE A 155 -0.11 12.67 -6.14
CA ILE A 155 0.65 13.35 -5.09
C ILE A 155 0.15 12.83 -3.75
N PHE A 156 1.04 12.23 -2.97
CA PHE A 156 0.72 11.70 -1.65
C PHE A 156 0.95 12.75 -0.58
N GLY A 157 -0.14 13.23 0.04
CA GLY A 157 -0.07 14.06 1.23
C GLY A 157 0.36 13.22 2.43
N ASP A 158 1.51 13.54 2.99
CA ASP A 158 2.09 12.83 4.14
C ASP A 158 1.48 13.34 5.46
N ILE A 159 0.68 12.48 6.08
CA ILE A 159 -0.01 12.73 7.34
C ILE A 159 0.58 11.84 8.44
N GLU A 160 1.57 12.38 9.13
CA GLU A 160 2.23 11.72 10.26
C GLU A 160 1.27 11.45 11.43
N PRO A 161 1.48 10.39 12.23
CA PRO A 161 0.57 10.00 13.32
C PRO A 161 0.29 11.08 14.36
N ASP A 162 1.23 12.00 14.59
CA ASP A 162 1.11 13.07 15.58
C ASP A 162 0.46 14.34 15.00
N TYR A 163 0.16 14.38 13.69
CA TYR A 163 -0.50 15.53 13.08
C TYR A 163 -2.01 15.45 13.33
N PRO A 164 -2.62 16.54 13.84
CA PRO A 164 -4.07 16.56 13.96
C PRO A 164 -4.68 16.55 12.56
N VAL A 165 -5.70 15.70 12.36
CA VAL A 165 -6.36 15.54 11.06
C VAL A 165 -7.88 15.54 11.21
N ASP A 166 -8.60 16.08 10.21
CA ASP A 166 -10.05 15.95 10.10
C ASP A 166 -10.51 15.65 8.67
N GLN A 167 -11.77 15.22 8.56
CA GLN A 167 -12.42 14.93 7.28
C GLN A 167 -12.38 16.12 6.31
N ALA A 168 -12.57 17.34 6.82
CA ALA A 168 -12.68 18.53 5.99
C ALA A 168 -11.37 18.82 5.25
N PHE A 169 -10.23 18.61 5.91
CA PHE A 169 -8.93 18.72 5.25
C PHE A 169 -8.78 17.73 4.10
N ILE A 170 -9.11 16.45 4.33
CA ILE A 170 -8.99 15.41 3.30
C ILE A 170 -9.91 15.72 2.11
N GLU A 171 -11.12 16.21 2.37
CA GLU A 171 -12.05 16.68 1.33
C GLU A 171 -11.46 17.86 0.52
N GLY A 172 -10.85 18.84 1.19
CA GLY A 172 -10.19 19.97 0.53
C GLY A 172 -8.99 19.56 -0.32
N TRP A 173 -8.19 18.61 0.18
CA TRP A 173 -7.06 18.01 -0.54
C TRP A 173 -7.55 17.30 -1.81
N TYR A 174 -8.52 16.39 -1.65
CA TYR A 174 -9.11 15.62 -2.75
C TYR A 174 -9.72 16.51 -3.83
N ASN A 175 -10.59 17.45 -3.45
CA ASN A 175 -11.29 18.31 -4.41
C ASN A 175 -10.32 19.17 -5.22
N THR A 176 -9.24 19.63 -4.59
CA THR A 176 -8.25 20.49 -5.24
C THR A 176 -7.39 19.72 -6.23
N LEU A 177 -6.88 18.54 -5.83
CA LEU A 177 -6.09 17.70 -6.75
C LEU A 177 -6.92 17.15 -7.90
N THR A 178 -8.14 16.70 -7.63
CA THR A 178 -9.06 16.19 -8.68
C THR A 178 -9.44 17.27 -9.70
N ALA A 179 -9.38 18.55 -9.32
CA ALA A 179 -9.59 19.68 -10.22
C ALA A 179 -8.31 20.11 -10.97
N SER A 180 -7.18 19.47 -10.68
CA SER A 180 -5.88 19.66 -11.33
C SER A 180 -5.55 18.51 -12.28
N ASP A 181 -4.31 18.46 -12.77
CA ASP A 181 -3.80 17.38 -13.61
C ASP A 181 -3.25 16.19 -12.80
N TYR A 182 -3.29 16.22 -11.47
CA TYR A 182 -2.72 15.18 -10.58
C TYR A 182 -3.79 14.38 -9.85
N ALA A 183 -3.47 13.13 -9.50
CA ALA A 183 -4.36 12.28 -8.71
C ALA A 183 -4.20 12.52 -7.19
N PRO A 184 -5.29 12.44 -6.40
CA PRO A 184 -5.22 12.59 -4.95
C PRO A 184 -4.71 11.33 -4.25
N GLY A 185 -3.54 11.41 -3.63
CA GLY A 185 -2.99 10.37 -2.76
C GLY A 185 -2.89 10.83 -1.30
N ILE A 186 -3.00 9.89 -0.36
CA ILE A 186 -2.70 10.12 1.06
C ILE A 186 -1.79 9.02 1.59
N TYR A 187 -0.77 9.45 2.33
CA TYR A 187 0.09 8.59 3.12
C TYR A 187 -0.16 8.78 4.62
N GLY A 188 -0.09 7.68 5.38
CA GLY A 188 -0.10 7.72 6.84
C GLY A 188 -0.47 6.39 7.49
N VAL A 189 -0.63 6.40 8.82
CA VAL A 189 -1.00 5.21 9.59
C VAL A 189 -2.52 5.02 9.60
N PHE A 190 -3.02 4.06 8.82
CA PHE A 190 -4.43 3.67 8.79
C PHE A 190 -4.68 2.41 9.64
N ASN A 191 -4.61 2.54 10.97
CA ASN A 191 -5.14 1.53 11.88
C ASN A 191 -6.56 1.92 12.35
N GLU A 192 -7.33 0.96 12.89
CA GLU A 192 -8.75 1.15 13.22
C GLU A 192 -9.03 2.33 14.18
N ASP A 193 -8.05 2.70 15.01
CA ASP A 193 -8.20 3.73 16.04
C ASP A 193 -7.46 5.04 15.69
N SER A 194 -6.82 5.15 14.51
CA SER A 194 -6.07 6.35 14.16
C SER A 194 -6.99 7.50 13.77
N ASP A 195 -6.62 8.73 14.16
CA ASP A 195 -7.37 9.92 13.78
C ASP A 195 -7.51 10.05 12.25
N LEU A 196 -6.49 9.62 11.51
CA LEU A 196 -6.51 9.58 10.04
C LEU A 196 -7.53 8.59 9.50
N MET A 197 -7.61 7.37 10.04
CA MET A 197 -8.63 6.39 9.63
C MET A 197 -10.03 6.93 9.90
N LEU A 198 -10.27 7.45 11.10
CA LEU A 198 -11.58 7.99 11.49
C LEU A 198 -11.98 9.20 10.63
N ALA A 199 -11.04 10.09 10.32
CA ALA A 199 -11.28 11.23 9.44
C ALA A 199 -11.59 10.78 8.01
N PHE A 200 -10.90 9.75 7.51
CA PHE A 200 -11.09 9.24 6.16
C PHE A 200 -12.42 8.49 6.01
N GLU A 201 -12.78 7.62 6.94
CA GLU A 201 -14.03 6.87 6.90
C GLU A 201 -15.28 7.75 7.00
N ALA A 202 -15.14 8.97 7.54
CA ALA A 202 -16.21 9.95 7.61
C ALA A 202 -16.49 10.66 6.26
N LEU A 203 -15.60 10.54 5.27
CA LEU A 203 -15.75 11.15 3.94
C LEU A 203 -16.92 10.55 3.16
N ASP A 204 -17.39 11.30 2.16
CA ASP A 204 -18.32 10.74 1.18
C ASP A 204 -17.67 9.58 0.41
N ALA A 205 -18.47 8.54 0.11
CA ALA A 205 -17.98 7.29 -0.47
C ALA A 205 -17.25 7.48 -1.82
N ASP A 206 -17.64 8.49 -2.60
CA ASP A 206 -16.98 8.79 -3.88
C ASP A 206 -15.58 9.40 -3.66
N ILE A 207 -15.39 10.18 -2.59
CA ILE A 207 -14.07 10.71 -2.21
C ILE A 207 -13.18 9.58 -1.73
N GLN A 208 -13.71 8.67 -0.89
CA GLN A 208 -12.95 7.52 -0.40
C GLN A 208 -12.44 6.66 -1.56
N LYS A 209 -13.32 6.32 -2.51
CA LYS A 209 -12.95 5.53 -3.70
C LYS A 209 -12.01 6.24 -4.65
N GLY A 210 -12.08 7.57 -4.70
CA GLY A 210 -11.26 8.39 -5.58
C GLY A 210 -9.88 8.73 -5.00
N THR A 211 -9.61 8.42 -3.73
CA THR A 211 -8.35 8.77 -3.06
C THR A 211 -7.45 7.55 -2.92
N ILE A 212 -6.26 7.62 -3.50
CA ILE A 212 -5.27 6.53 -3.43
C ILE A 212 -4.62 6.52 -2.05
N VAL A 213 -4.55 5.35 -1.42
CA VAL A 213 -3.97 5.18 -0.09
C VAL A 213 -2.65 4.43 -0.16
N TRP A 214 -1.62 5.06 0.39
CA TRP A 214 -0.35 4.42 0.77
C TRP A 214 -0.30 4.33 2.29
N THR A 215 -0.48 3.14 2.84
CA THR A 215 -0.56 2.96 4.30
C THR A 215 0.79 2.63 4.90
N ALA A 216 1.07 3.16 6.10
CA ALA A 216 2.19 2.76 6.94
C ALA A 216 1.81 1.67 7.97
N TYR A 217 0.75 0.89 7.70
CA TYR A 217 0.22 -0.09 8.64
C TYR A 217 -0.20 -1.42 7.97
N PRO A 218 0.13 -2.59 8.56
CA PRO A 218 0.94 -2.78 9.77
C PRO A 218 2.44 -2.60 9.53
N GLN A 219 3.17 -2.20 10.57
CA GLN A 219 4.64 -2.21 10.56
C GLN A 219 5.17 -3.63 10.85
N GLN A 220 6.25 -3.98 10.18
CA GLN A 220 6.97 -5.25 10.16
C GLN A 220 8.47 -4.98 10.30
N GLU A 221 9.29 -6.02 10.17
CA GLU A 221 10.74 -5.87 10.14
C GLU A 221 11.21 -5.44 8.73
N ILE A 222 12.30 -4.65 8.68
CA ILE A 222 13.00 -4.34 7.44
C ILE A 222 13.52 -5.64 6.81
N THR A 223 13.29 -5.82 5.52
CA THR A 223 13.75 -6.99 4.76
C THR A 223 14.35 -6.60 3.41
N THR A 224 15.09 -7.53 2.81
CA THR A 224 15.49 -7.46 1.40
C THR A 224 14.27 -7.69 0.50
N ALA A 225 14.32 -7.26 -0.76
CA ALA A 225 13.27 -7.50 -1.75
C ALA A 225 12.86 -8.99 -1.86
N GLU A 226 13.85 -9.90 -1.86
CA GLU A 226 13.60 -11.37 -1.94
C GLU A 226 12.87 -11.93 -0.71
N ASN A 227 12.96 -11.24 0.44
CA ASN A 227 12.36 -11.66 1.71
C ASN A 227 11.24 -10.69 2.14
N ALA A 228 10.69 -9.91 1.21
CA ALA A 228 9.58 -9.03 1.48
C ALA A 228 8.37 -9.83 2.02
N PRO A 229 7.60 -9.26 2.95
CA PRO A 229 6.40 -9.93 3.45
C PRO A 229 5.37 -10.12 2.33
N GLU A 230 4.40 -11.00 2.54
CA GLU A 230 3.21 -11.04 1.68
C GLU A 230 2.46 -9.72 1.80
N PHE A 231 2.04 -9.15 0.67
CA PHE A 231 1.30 -7.89 0.63
C PHE A 231 -0.02 -8.00 1.39
N ASN A 232 -0.09 -7.36 2.56
CA ASN A 232 -1.28 -7.36 3.43
C ASN A 232 -1.44 -6.02 4.16
N PRO A 233 -1.49 -4.89 3.43
CA PRO A 233 -1.76 -3.60 4.05
C PRO A 233 -3.12 -3.58 4.75
N LYS A 234 -3.24 -2.64 5.69
CA LYS A 234 -4.50 -2.26 6.31
C LYS A 234 -4.77 -0.79 6.05
N GLY A 235 -6.00 -0.50 5.65
CA GLY A 235 -6.46 0.81 5.23
C GLY A 235 -7.98 0.85 5.09
N PRO A 236 -8.55 2.01 4.71
CA PRO A 236 -9.99 2.17 4.55
C PRO A 236 -10.53 1.20 3.49
N GLU A 237 -11.57 0.42 3.82
CA GLU A 237 -12.11 -0.62 2.91
C GLU A 237 -12.64 -0.05 1.58
N ALA A 238 -13.13 1.19 1.60
CA ALA A 238 -13.73 1.83 0.44
C ALA A 238 -12.70 2.52 -0.48
N ALA A 239 -11.42 2.55 -0.10
CA ALA A 239 -10.36 3.22 -0.86
C ALA A 239 -9.45 2.21 -1.59
N PRO A 240 -8.85 2.61 -2.73
CA PRO A 240 -7.76 1.86 -3.34
C PRO A 240 -6.50 1.97 -2.47
N VAL A 241 -6.26 0.95 -1.62
CA VAL A 241 -5.05 0.81 -0.81
C VAL A 241 -3.96 0.12 -1.64
N LEU A 242 -3.19 0.93 -2.38
CA LEU A 242 -2.30 0.44 -3.43
C LEU A 242 -0.82 0.40 -3.01
N GLY A 243 -0.46 1.08 -1.91
CA GLY A 243 0.89 1.10 -1.38
C GLY A 243 0.92 0.71 0.10
N TRP A 244 2.02 0.08 0.52
CA TRP A 244 2.27 -0.30 1.90
C TRP A 244 3.72 -0.03 2.28
N GLN A 245 3.95 0.94 3.16
CA GLN A 245 5.22 1.05 3.88
C GLN A 245 5.17 0.04 5.03
N TYR A 246 5.86 -1.08 4.84
CA TYR A 246 5.80 -2.17 5.80
C TYR A 246 6.87 -2.07 6.87
N ALA A 247 7.93 -1.29 6.68
CA ALA A 247 8.96 -1.11 7.71
C ALA A 247 9.72 0.20 7.48
N ILE A 248 10.20 0.78 8.59
CA ILE A 248 10.92 2.06 8.64
C ILE A 248 12.35 1.90 9.15
N GLU A 249 13.19 2.89 8.83
CA GLU A 249 14.52 3.14 9.38
C GLU A 249 15.49 1.94 9.25
N ALA A 250 15.78 1.53 8.01
CA ALA A 250 16.82 0.54 7.78
C ALA A 250 18.19 0.99 8.33
N GLU A 251 18.86 0.13 9.12
CA GLU A 251 20.16 0.47 9.72
C GLU A 251 21.27 0.59 8.68
N ALA A 252 21.21 -0.20 7.60
CA ALA A 252 22.29 -0.29 6.61
C ALA A 252 22.30 0.85 5.59
N CYS A 253 21.11 1.34 5.20
CA CYS A 253 20.91 2.44 4.26
C CYS A 253 19.73 3.27 4.78
N ALA A 254 19.78 4.60 4.72
CA ALA A 254 18.75 5.48 5.29
C ALA A 254 17.46 5.49 4.44
N ILE A 255 16.72 4.39 4.48
CA ILE A 255 15.50 4.14 3.70
C ILE A 255 14.44 3.44 4.55
N ASP A 256 13.20 3.57 4.08
CA ASP A 256 12.06 2.74 4.49
C ASP A 256 11.72 1.76 3.36
N THR A 257 11.07 0.64 3.68
CA THR A 257 10.77 -0.42 2.70
C THR A 257 9.27 -0.55 2.44
N ASN A 258 8.94 -0.73 1.16
CA ASN A 258 7.59 -0.65 0.66
C ASN A 258 7.24 -1.82 -0.26
N LEU A 259 5.95 -2.13 -0.31
CA LEU A 259 5.34 -2.96 -1.35
C LEU A 259 4.19 -2.22 -2.02
N PHE A 260 4.02 -2.47 -3.30
CA PHE A 260 3.03 -1.80 -4.13
C PHE A 260 2.26 -2.80 -4.99
N SER A 261 0.95 -2.62 -5.10
CA SER A 261 0.15 -3.35 -6.08
C SER A 261 0.41 -2.82 -7.49
N GLU A 262 0.23 -3.66 -8.51
CA GLU A 262 0.38 -3.26 -9.93
C GLU A 262 -0.43 -2.02 -10.31
N GLU A 263 -1.64 -1.87 -9.78
CA GLU A 263 -2.54 -0.74 -10.05
C GLU A 263 -1.91 0.61 -9.67
N ILE A 264 -0.98 0.66 -8.71
CA ILE A 264 -0.36 1.94 -8.33
C ILE A 264 0.50 2.51 -9.45
N LEU A 265 1.05 1.66 -10.34
CA LEU A 265 2.03 2.08 -11.34
C LEU A 265 1.44 3.08 -12.34
N GLU A 266 0.13 3.10 -12.53
CA GLU A 266 -0.56 4.11 -13.35
C GLU A 266 -0.48 5.52 -12.75
N TYR A 267 -0.16 5.62 -11.46
CA TYR A 267 -0.11 6.86 -10.69
C TYR A 267 1.30 7.24 -10.26
N LEU A 268 2.33 6.54 -10.73
CA LEU A 268 3.73 6.87 -10.48
C LEU A 268 4.36 7.55 -11.71
N TRP A 269 5.50 8.21 -11.50
CA TRP A 269 6.28 8.86 -12.55
C TRP A 269 7.37 7.91 -13.08
#